data_AF-A0A3C1EV06-F1
#
_entry.id   AF-A0A3C1EV06-F1
#
_cell.length_a   1.000
_cell.length_b   1.000
_cell.length_c   1.000
_cell.angle_alpha   90.00
_cell.angle_beta   90.00
_cell.angle_gamma   90.00
#
_symmetry.space_group_name_H-M   'P 1'
#
loop_
_entity.id
_entity.type
_entity.pdbx_description
1 polymer ?
#
loop_
_entity_poly.entity_id
_entity_poly.type
_entity_poly.pdbx_seq_one_letter_code
_entity_poly.pdbx_strand_id
1 'polypeptide(L)' 'DFGLKQYLPEKGTKFDPNIHEAVAMVGEGTSGEIYGLAQPGYILDNTVIRPARVVVSK' A
#
# COMPACT_ATOMS: atom_id res chain seq x y z
N ASP A 1 4.03 -16.83 -17.82
CA ASP A 1 3.88 -15.82 -16.76
C ASP A 1 3.23 -14.60 -17.39
N PHE A 2 2.12 -14.10 -16.84
CA PHE A 2 1.31 -13.02 -17.45
C PHE A 2 1.73 -11.62 -16.96
N GLY A 3 2.84 -11.51 -16.22
CA GLY A 3 3.36 -10.23 -15.71
C GLY A 3 2.57 -9.65 -14.54
N LEU A 4 1.42 -10.23 -14.19
CA LEU A 4 0.58 -9.80 -13.07
C LEU A 4 1.15 -10.26 -11.72
N LYS A 5 1.47 -9.31 -10.86
CA LYS A 5 1.99 -9.54 -9.51
C LYS A 5 1.08 -8.90 -8.48
N GLN A 6 0.78 -9.64 -7.43
CA GLN A 6 0.13 -9.09 -6.25
C GLN A 6 1.15 -8.29 -5.44
N TYR A 7 0.76 -7.09 -5.01
CA TYR A 7 1.58 -6.22 -4.18
C TYR A 7 1.04 -6.19 -2.75
N LEU A 8 1.91 -6.54 -1.80
CA LEU A 8 1.59 -6.68 -0.38
C LEU A 8 2.58 -5.84 0.43
N PRO A 9 2.37 -4.52 0.59
CA PRO A 9 3.26 -3.71 1.40
C PRO A 9 3.17 -4.11 2.88
N GLU A 10 4.30 -4.09 3.55
CA GLU A 10 4.40 -4.47 4.96
C GLU A 10 4.11 -3.27 5.87
N LYS A 11 3.67 -3.55 7.10
CA LYS A 11 3.59 -2.53 8.16
C LYS A 11 4.98 -1.90 8.39
N GLY A 12 5.02 -0.57 8.53
CA GLY A 12 6.26 0.20 8.62
C GLY A 12 6.82 0.63 7.26
N THR A 13 6.27 0.16 6.15
CA THR A 13 6.64 0.68 4.82
C THR A 13 6.19 2.13 4.71
N LYS A 14 7.06 3.00 4.18
CA LYS A 14 6.70 4.41 3.92
C LYS A 14 5.52 4.48 2.94
N PHE A 15 4.53 5.31 3.29
CA PHE A 15 3.41 5.57 2.38
C PHE A 15 3.90 6.28 1.11
N ASP A 16 3.37 5.85 -0.04
CA ASP A 16 3.66 6.41 -1.36
C ASP A 16 2.36 6.44 -2.17
N PRO A 17 1.79 7.62 -2.45
CA PRO A 17 0.51 7.75 -3.13
C PRO A 17 0.52 7.26 -4.59
N ASN A 18 1.69 7.00 -5.18
CA ASN A 18 1.77 6.45 -6.54
C ASN A 18 1.42 4.95 -6.59
N ILE A 19 1.60 4.23 -5.47
CA ILE A 19 1.40 2.77 -5.38
C ILE A 19 0.49 2.35 -4.22
N HIS A 20 0.11 3.29 -3.37
CA HIS A 20 -0.75 3.11 -2.20
C HIS A 20 -1.95 4.04 -2.23
N GLU A 21 -3.09 3.55 -1.75
CA GLU A 21 -4.30 4.33 -1.50
C GLU A 21 -4.61 4.29 0.00
N ALA A 22 -4.50 5.44 0.69
CA ALA A 22 -4.82 5.52 2.11
C ALA A 22 -6.34 5.55 2.31
N VAL A 23 -6.90 4.54 2.98
CA VAL A 23 -8.36 4.43 3.21
C VAL A 23 -8.78 4.84 4.61
N ALA A 24 -7.84 4.87 5.55
CA ALA A 24 -8.03 5.32 6.91
C ALA A 24 -6.69 5.80 7.50
N MET A 25 -6.77 6.58 8.57
CA MET A 25 -5.61 7.01 9.34
C MET A 25 -5.79 6.68 10.82
N VAL A 26 -4.70 6.32 11.50
CA VAL A 26 -4.66 5.99 12.93
C VAL A 26 -3.59 6.80 13.66
N GLY A 27 -3.68 6.92 14.98
CA GLY A 27 -2.73 7.70 15.79
C GLY A 27 -1.51 6.90 16.24
N GLU A 28 -1.52 5.59 16.04
CA GLU A 28 -0.51 4.65 16.45
C GLU A 28 0.51 4.40 15.34
N GLY A 29 1.77 4.13 15.71
CA GLY A 29 2.85 3.82 14.77
C GLY A 29 3.68 5.05 14.39
N THR A 30 4.45 4.92 13.31
CA THR A 30 5.34 5.97 12.82
C THR A 30 4.62 6.81 11.78
N SER A 31 4.51 8.12 12.03
CA SER A 31 3.88 9.08 11.10
C SER A 31 4.38 8.89 9.66
N GLY A 32 3.43 8.73 8.72
CA GLY A 32 3.73 8.58 7.30
C GLY A 32 4.11 7.15 6.86
N GLU A 33 4.08 6.18 7.77
CA GLU A 33 4.23 4.76 7.44
C GLU A 33 2.87 4.04 7.40
N ILE A 34 2.85 2.92 6.70
CA ILE A 34 1.73 2.00 6.65
C ILE A 34 1.58 1.35 8.02
N TYR A 35 0.42 1.54 8.65
CA TYR A 35 0.03 0.84 9.86
C TYR A 35 -0.49 -0.57 9.56
N GLY A 36 -1.19 -0.74 8.43
CA GLY A 36 -1.73 -2.02 8.01
C GLY A 36 -2.24 -2.05 6.58
N LEU A 37 -2.33 -3.26 6.02
CA LEU A 37 -2.88 -3.53 4.69
C LEU A 37 -4.38 -3.82 4.79
N ALA A 38 -5.21 -3.03 4.11
CA ALA A 38 -6.64 -3.28 4.01
C ALA A 38 -6.98 -4.12 2.76
N GLN A 39 -6.30 -3.88 1.65
CA GLN A 39 -6.46 -4.65 0.41
C GLN A 39 -5.16 -4.69 -0.40
N PRO A 40 -4.75 -5.85 -0.93
CA PRO A 40 -3.58 -5.97 -1.80
C PRO A 40 -3.65 -5.07 -3.03
N GLY A 41 -2.50 -4.61 -3.51
CA GLY A 41 -2.37 -3.97 -4.82
C GLY A 41 -2.09 -4.99 -5.92
N TYR A 42 -2.06 -4.54 -7.17
CA TYR A 42 -1.63 -5.33 -8.31
C TYR A 42 -0.78 -4.50 -9.27
N ILE A 43 0.30 -5.12 -9.74
CA ILE A 43 1.25 -4.56 -10.72
C ILE A 43 1.25 -5.49 -11.93
N LEU A 44 1.02 -4.94 -13.11
CA LEU A 44 1.19 -5.63 -14.38
C LEU A 44 2.47 -5.12 -15.04
N ASP A 45 3.47 -6.00 -15.15
CA ASP A 45 4.83 -5.66 -15.55
C ASP A 45 5.43 -4.57 -14.65
N ASN A 46 5.40 -3.31 -15.08
CA ASN A 46 5.86 -2.14 -14.33
C ASN A 46 4.74 -1.12 -14.06
N THR A 47 3.50 -1.44 -14.44
CA THR A 47 2.35 -0.56 -14.30
C THR A 47 1.53 -0.96 -13.09
N VAL A 48 1.30 -0.03 -12.17
CA VAL A 48 0.35 -0.22 -11.07
C VAL A 48 -1.06 -0.17 -11.67
N ILE A 49 -1.71 -1.33 -11.74
CA ILE A 49 -3.08 -1.43 -12.26
C ILE A 49 -4.12 -1.27 -11.15
N ARG A 50 -3.71 -1.49 -9.90
CA ARG A 50 -4.48 -1.17 -8.70
C ARG A 50 -3.54 -0.88 -7.53
N PRO A 51 -3.60 0.30 -6.91
CA PRO A 51 -2.81 0.57 -5.71
C PRO A 51 -3.22 -0.36 -4.57
N ALA A 52 -2.29 -0.64 -3.65
CA ALA A 52 -2.65 -1.34 -2.42
C ALA A 52 -3.40 -0.36 -1.49
N ARG A 53 -4.54 -0.80 -0.95
CA ARG A 53 -5.32 0.02 0.00
C ARG A 53 -4.78 -0.22 1.40
N VAL A 54 -4.38 0.85 2.06
CA VAL A 54 -3.62 0.80 3.32
C VAL A 54 -4.22 1.73 4.36
N VAL A 55 -3.94 1.43 5.62
CA VAL A 55 -4.15 2.31 6.77
C VAL A 55 -2.81 2.98 7.09
N VAL A 56 -2.79 4.29 7.26
CA VAL A 56 -1.55 5.08 7.46
C VAL A 56 -1.53 5.67 8.87
N SER A 57 -0.37 5.67 9.51
CA SER A 57 -0.17 6.34 10.79
C SER A 57 -0.06 7.87 10.58
N LYS A 58 -0.83 8.64 11.36
CA LYS A 58 -0.74 10.11 11.40
C LYS A 58 0.59 10.61 11.95
#